data_AF-A0A950GVU2-F1
#
_entry.id   AF-A0A950GVU2-F1
#
_cell.length_a   1.000
_cell.length_b   1.000
_cell.length_c   1.000
_cell.angle_alpha   90.00
_cell.angle_beta   90.00
_cell.angle_gamma   90.00
#
_symmetry.space_group_name_H-M   'P 1'
#
loop_
_entity.id
_entity.type
_entity.pdbx_description
1 polymer ?
#
loop_
_entity_poly.entity_id
_entity_poly.type
_entity_poly.pdbx_seq_one_letter_code
_entity_poly.pdbx_strand_id
1 'polypeptide(L)'
;MNPMARRMFELVEPIGVIPYSADEPNEAMFALGFTNYWDTYFAGRAAPLGGAPAEVVDALFYNFAPGEVARHIPKVWRITTPEAAIAARQSGCGKALRRILGDHVKTPGTARCAELLLKAATSAPFEGRPMYAALRAIPVPDDVVSRLFHAASFLRE
;
A
#
# COMPACT_ATOMS: atom_id res chain seq x y z
N MET A 1 8.47 -22.59 -10.92
CA MET A 1 8.27 -21.14 -10.70
C MET A 1 9.03 -20.40 -11.78
N ASN A 2 8.39 -19.50 -12.55
CA ASN A 2 9.08 -18.76 -13.61
C ASN A 2 10.24 -17.94 -13.00
N PRO A 3 11.50 -18.14 -13.42
CA PRO A 3 12.66 -17.41 -12.88
C PRO A 3 12.49 -15.89 -12.95
N MET A 4 11.80 -15.38 -13.97
CA MET A 4 11.52 -13.95 -14.10
C MET A 4 10.51 -13.47 -13.07
N ALA A 5 9.45 -14.23 -12.79
CA ALA A 5 8.46 -13.84 -11.78
C ALA A 5 9.09 -13.78 -10.38
N ARG A 6 9.94 -14.76 -10.03
CA ARG A 6 10.68 -14.75 -8.76
C ARG A 6 11.63 -13.55 -8.66
N ARG A 7 12.39 -13.28 -9.72
CA ARG A 7 13.30 -12.12 -9.76
C ARG A 7 12.55 -10.79 -9.64
N MET A 8 11.40 -10.65 -10.32
CA MET A 8 10.58 -9.45 -10.20
C MET A 8 10.03 -9.27 -8.79
N PHE A 9 9.58 -10.36 -8.15
CA PHE A 9 9.16 -10.32 -6.75
C PHE A 9 10.28 -9.81 -5.83
N GLU A 10 11.50 -10.33 -5.96
CA GLU A 10 12.66 -9.90 -5.15
C GLU A 10 12.99 -8.41 -5.31
N LEU A 11 12.76 -7.84 -6.50
CA LEU A 11 13.00 -6.42 -6.76
C LEU A 11 11.88 -5.50 -6.27
N VAL A 12 10.62 -5.98 -6.31
CA VAL A 12 9.43 -5.16 -6.03
C VAL A 12 8.99 -5.25 -4.58
N GLU A 13 9.08 -6.44 -3.97
CA GLU A 13 8.60 -6.67 -2.59
C GLU A 13 9.24 -5.71 -1.58
N PRO A 14 10.56 -5.40 -1.62
CA PRO A 14 11.17 -4.46 -0.67
C PRO A 14 10.54 -3.05 -0.70
N ILE A 15 9.93 -2.65 -1.81
CA ILE A 15 9.22 -1.37 -1.94
C ILE A 15 7.79 -1.52 -1.39
N GLY A 16 7.10 -2.62 -1.74
CA GLY A 16 5.72 -2.88 -1.34
C GLY A 16 5.55 -3.12 0.16
N VAL A 17 6.59 -3.61 0.86
CA VAL A 17 6.55 -3.89 2.31
C VAL A 17 6.89 -2.69 3.19
N ILE A 18 7.28 -1.55 2.62
CA ILE A 18 7.62 -0.33 3.38
C ILE A 18 6.57 0.08 4.41
N PRO A 19 5.24 0.02 4.15
CA PRO A 19 4.23 0.33 5.16
C PRO A 19 4.36 -0.45 6.47
N TYR A 20 5.02 -1.61 6.43
CA TYR A 20 5.15 -2.55 7.55
C TYR A 20 6.57 -2.60 8.12
N SER A 21 7.56 -2.12 7.37
CA SER A 21 8.98 -2.28 7.68
C SER A 21 9.70 -0.97 8.01
N ALA A 22 9.01 0.17 7.92
CA ALA A 22 9.54 1.49 8.22
C ALA A 22 8.65 2.22 9.23
N ASP A 23 9.22 3.18 9.97
CA ASP A 23 8.51 3.92 11.02
C ASP A 23 7.61 5.01 10.43
N GLU A 24 8.06 5.69 9.38
CA GLU A 24 7.40 6.88 8.82
C GLU A 24 5.94 6.64 8.34
N PRO A 25 5.58 5.48 7.75
CA PRO A 25 4.19 5.14 7.46
C PRO A 25 3.32 5.10 8.72
N ASN A 26 3.80 4.51 9.82
CA ASN A 26 3.05 4.44 11.06
C ASN A 26 2.96 5.81 11.75
N GLU A 27 4.04 6.59 11.76
CA GLU A 27 4.02 7.97 12.26
C GLU A 27 2.98 8.83 11.53
N ALA A 28 2.91 8.73 10.20
CA ALA A 28 1.92 9.44 9.40
C ALA A 28 0.49 9.01 9.73
N MET A 29 0.28 7.72 9.99
CA MET A 29 -1.02 7.18 10.38
C MET A 29 -1.39 7.56 11.82
N PHE A 30 -0.44 7.57 12.76
CA PHE A 30 -0.66 8.05 14.14
C PHE A 30 -1.02 9.53 14.17
N ALA A 31 -0.48 10.34 13.26
CA ALA A 31 -0.89 11.74 13.12
C ALA A 31 -2.37 11.92 12.73
N LEU A 32 -3.06 10.88 12.22
CA LEU A 32 -4.51 10.89 12.00
C LEU A 32 -5.32 10.59 13.27
N GLY A 33 -4.68 10.20 14.37
CA GLY A 33 -5.34 9.89 15.65
C GLY A 33 -5.41 8.39 16.00
N PHE A 34 -4.75 7.51 15.23
CA PHE A 34 -4.60 6.11 15.62
C PHE A 34 -3.68 5.97 16.84
N THR A 35 -3.95 4.98 17.68
CA THR A 35 -3.23 4.79 18.96
C THR A 35 -2.41 3.51 19.01
N ASN A 36 -2.50 2.66 17.99
CA ASN A 36 -1.77 1.39 17.92
C ASN A 36 -1.53 0.98 16.47
N TYR A 37 -0.50 0.17 16.26
CA TYR A 37 -0.07 -0.33 14.96
C TYR A 37 -1.15 -1.13 14.20
N TRP A 38 -2.01 -1.88 14.90
CA TRP A 38 -3.02 -2.68 14.20
C TRP A 38 -4.12 -1.82 13.59
N ASP A 39 -4.54 -0.74 14.28
CA ASP A 39 -5.45 0.26 13.69
C ASP A 39 -4.81 0.91 12.44
N THR A 40 -3.50 1.21 12.45
CA THR A 40 -2.81 1.75 11.25
C THR A 40 -2.72 0.72 10.13
N TYR A 41 -2.46 -0.56 10.46
CA TYR A 41 -2.42 -1.66 9.51
C TYR A 41 -3.76 -1.85 8.79
N PHE A 42 -4.85 -2.02 9.54
CA PHE A 42 -6.17 -2.29 8.98
C PHE A 42 -6.70 -1.08 8.22
N ALA A 43 -6.56 0.13 8.77
CA ALA A 43 -6.94 1.35 8.05
C ALA A 43 -6.13 1.49 6.75
N GLY A 44 -4.81 1.37 6.81
CA GLY A 44 -3.96 1.57 5.65
C GLY A 44 -4.15 0.51 4.55
N ARG A 45 -4.39 -0.76 4.93
CA ARG A 45 -4.56 -1.86 3.96
C ARG A 45 -5.98 -1.96 3.42
N ALA A 46 -7.01 -1.68 4.22
CA ALA A 46 -8.40 -1.77 3.79
C ALA A 46 -8.91 -0.49 3.10
N ALA A 47 -8.26 0.67 3.26
CA ALA A 47 -8.71 1.92 2.67
C ALA A 47 -8.98 1.90 1.15
N PRO A 48 -8.23 1.16 0.30
CA PRO A 48 -8.58 1.01 -1.13
C PRO A 48 -9.98 0.42 -1.37
N LEU A 49 -10.50 -0.36 -0.42
CA LEU A 49 -11.86 -0.93 -0.46
C LEU A 49 -12.92 0.09 -0.02
N GLY A 50 -12.54 1.31 0.34
CA GLY A 50 -13.42 2.32 0.89
C GLY A 50 -13.98 1.90 2.26
N GLY A 51 -15.26 2.18 2.48
CA GLY A 51 -15.98 1.84 3.72
C GLY A 51 -16.56 0.42 3.76
N ALA A 52 -15.89 -0.55 3.13
CA ALA A 52 -16.37 -1.94 3.09
C ALA A 52 -16.66 -2.50 4.51
N PRO A 53 -17.74 -3.29 4.68
CA PRO A 53 -18.05 -3.95 5.94
C PRO A 53 -16.90 -4.88 6.41
N ALA A 54 -16.83 -5.12 7.72
CA ALA A 54 -15.77 -5.93 8.32
C ALA A 54 -15.74 -7.35 7.74
N GLU A 55 -16.88 -7.93 7.43
CA GLU A 55 -17.05 -9.28 6.86
C GLU A 55 -16.41 -9.37 5.46
N VAL A 56 -16.52 -8.31 4.66
CA VAL A 56 -15.90 -8.25 3.33
C VAL A 56 -14.38 -8.14 3.49
N VAL A 57 -13.90 -7.29 4.41
CA VAL A 57 -12.47 -7.15 4.67
C VAL A 57 -11.89 -8.47 5.21
N ASP A 58 -12.59 -9.14 6.12
CA ASP A 58 -12.20 -10.43 6.70
C ASP A 58 -12.06 -11.53 5.65
N ALA A 59 -13.03 -11.63 4.72
CA ALA A 59 -12.96 -12.56 3.60
C ALA A 59 -11.72 -12.34 2.71
N LEU A 60 -11.31 -11.09 2.52
CA LEU A 60 -10.11 -10.76 1.75
C LEU A 60 -8.82 -10.96 2.55
N PHE A 61 -8.88 -10.78 3.87
CA PHE A 61 -7.75 -10.85 4.77
C PHE A 61 -7.72 -12.19 5.54
N TYR A 62 -8.14 -13.27 4.88
CA TYR A 62 -8.37 -14.62 5.45
C TYR A 62 -7.20 -15.28 6.21
N ASN A 63 -6.03 -14.63 6.28
CA ASN A 63 -4.88 -15.07 7.05
C ASN A 63 -4.92 -14.64 8.54
N PHE A 64 -5.88 -13.79 8.94
CA PHE A 64 -6.05 -13.37 10.34
C PHE A 64 -6.94 -14.33 11.14
N ALA A 65 -6.78 -14.31 12.46
CA ALA A 65 -7.63 -15.10 13.35
C ALA A 65 -9.09 -14.63 13.27
N PRO A 66 -10.07 -15.54 13.45
CA PRO A 66 -11.48 -15.18 13.44
C PRO A 66 -11.79 -14.01 14.37
N GLY A 67 -12.47 -13.00 13.86
CA GLY A 67 -12.88 -11.81 14.61
C GLY A 67 -11.81 -10.72 14.76
N GLU A 68 -10.57 -10.95 14.30
CA GLU A 68 -9.50 -9.95 14.39
C GLU A 68 -9.86 -8.68 13.60
N VAL A 69 -10.34 -8.81 12.36
CA VAL A 69 -10.74 -7.68 11.52
C VAL A 69 -11.84 -6.84 12.17
N ALA A 70 -12.82 -7.50 12.81
CA ALA A 70 -13.95 -6.84 13.46
C ALA A 70 -13.55 -5.98 14.67
N ARG A 71 -12.36 -6.19 15.24
CA ARG A 71 -11.82 -5.32 16.32
C ARG A 71 -11.44 -3.92 15.79
N HIS A 72 -11.14 -3.82 14.49
CA HIS A 72 -10.59 -2.62 13.86
C HIS A 72 -11.57 -1.97 12.87
N ILE A 73 -12.27 -2.76 12.07
CA ILE A 73 -13.27 -2.28 11.12
C ILE A 73 -14.67 -2.46 11.74
N PRO A 74 -15.53 -1.42 11.78
CA PRO A 74 -15.38 -0.09 11.17
C PRO A 74 -14.80 0.98 12.11
N LYS A 75 -14.28 0.61 13.30
CA LYS A 75 -13.80 1.56 14.31
C LYS A 75 -12.82 2.61 13.74
N VAL A 76 -11.86 2.19 12.91
CA VAL A 76 -10.87 3.10 12.32
C VAL A 76 -11.50 4.20 11.46
N TRP A 77 -12.67 3.95 10.86
CA TRP A 77 -13.41 4.92 10.04
C TRP A 77 -14.18 5.96 10.84
N ARG A 78 -14.24 5.82 12.17
CA ARG A 78 -14.70 6.90 13.07
C ARG A 78 -13.58 7.89 13.41
N ILE A 79 -12.33 7.51 13.17
CA ILE A 79 -11.15 8.33 13.46
C ILE A 79 -10.73 9.11 12.21
N THR A 80 -10.77 8.47 11.04
CA THR A 80 -10.34 9.06 9.77
C THR A 80 -11.18 8.52 8.60
N THR A 81 -10.92 8.99 7.38
CA THR A 81 -11.54 8.47 6.15
C THR A 81 -10.58 7.57 5.37
N PRO A 82 -11.08 6.68 4.49
CA PRO A 82 -10.23 5.90 3.59
C PRO A 82 -9.25 6.77 2.79
N GLU A 83 -9.70 7.92 2.27
CA GLU A 83 -8.88 8.83 1.47
C GLU A 83 -7.74 9.44 2.29
N ALA A 84 -8.03 9.86 3.53
CA ALA A 84 -7.01 10.39 4.43
C ALA A 84 -6.00 9.30 4.85
N ALA A 85 -6.45 8.07 5.09
CA ALA A 85 -5.58 6.93 5.36
C ALA A 85 -4.67 6.60 4.17
N ILE A 86 -5.19 6.60 2.93
CA ILE A 86 -4.40 6.42 1.71
C ILE A 86 -3.34 7.52 1.59
N ALA A 87 -3.73 8.79 1.76
CA ALA A 87 -2.83 9.93 1.65
C ALA A 87 -1.71 9.88 2.71
N ALA A 88 -2.06 9.59 3.97
CA ALA A 88 -1.09 9.46 5.05
C ALA A 88 -0.11 8.31 4.81
N ARG A 89 -0.62 7.14 4.42
CA ARG A 89 0.21 5.98 4.09
C ARG A 89 1.16 6.27 2.93
N GLN A 90 0.66 6.86 1.84
CA GLN A 90 1.50 7.25 0.70
C GLN A 90 2.58 8.27 1.10
N SER A 91 2.22 9.26 1.92
CA SER A 91 3.17 10.26 2.43
C SER A 91 4.27 9.62 3.27
N GLY A 92 3.92 8.79 4.24
CA GLY A 92 4.88 8.10 5.10
C GLY A 92 5.78 7.15 4.32
N CYS A 93 5.23 6.35 3.39
CA CYS A 93 6.03 5.50 2.51
C CYS A 93 6.94 6.30 1.59
N GLY A 94 6.47 7.45 1.08
CA GLY A 94 7.28 8.37 0.28
C GLY A 94 8.46 8.94 1.06
N LYS A 95 8.27 9.29 2.34
CA LYS A 95 9.35 9.75 3.23
C LYS A 95 10.37 8.65 3.47
N ALA A 96 9.92 7.45 3.85
CA ALA A 96 10.79 6.30 4.06
C ALA A 96 11.62 5.97 2.81
N LEU A 97 10.99 5.91 1.64
CA LEU A 97 11.70 5.66 0.38
C LEU A 97 12.74 6.73 0.07
N ARG A 98 12.46 8.01 0.31
CA ARG A 98 13.45 9.08 0.10
C ARG A 98 14.65 8.93 1.01
N ARG A 99 14.44 8.59 2.28
CA ARG A 99 15.53 8.32 3.22
C ARG A 99 16.36 7.13 2.77
N ILE A 100 15.71 6.03 2.37
CA ILE A 100 16.38 4.78 1.97
C ILE A 100 17.17 4.96 0.66
N LEU A 101 16.56 5.59 -0.34
CA LEU A 101 17.17 5.76 -1.67
C LEU A 101 18.15 6.94 -1.73
N GLY A 102 18.03 7.93 -0.83
CA GLY A 102 18.88 9.10 -0.81
C GLY A 102 18.89 9.84 -2.15
N ASP A 103 20.07 10.19 -2.65
CA ASP A 103 20.22 10.91 -3.92
C ASP A 103 19.80 10.10 -5.15
N HIS A 104 19.66 8.77 -5.05
CA HIS A 104 19.17 7.95 -6.15
C HIS A 104 17.78 8.40 -6.61
N VAL A 105 16.94 8.95 -5.71
CA VAL A 105 15.62 9.49 -6.05
C VAL A 105 15.65 10.50 -7.19
N LYS A 106 16.72 11.29 -7.30
CA LYS A 106 16.87 12.35 -8.32
C LYS A 106 17.40 11.83 -9.65
N THR A 107 17.75 10.54 -9.74
CA THR A 107 18.30 9.97 -10.96
C THR A 107 17.20 9.71 -11.98
N PRO A 108 17.49 9.84 -13.29
CA PRO A 108 16.57 9.42 -14.34
C PRO A 108 16.16 7.95 -14.24
N GLY A 109 17.03 7.12 -13.64
CA GLY A 109 16.77 5.70 -13.38
C GLY A 109 15.56 5.46 -12.49
N THR A 110 15.40 6.22 -11.40
CA THR A 110 14.24 6.07 -10.50
C THR A 110 12.93 6.46 -11.17
N ALA A 111 12.92 7.55 -11.95
CA ALA A 111 11.76 7.93 -12.75
C ALA A 111 11.39 6.83 -13.75
N ARG A 112 12.40 6.29 -14.45
CA ARG A 112 12.21 5.21 -15.40
C ARG A 112 11.69 3.93 -14.75
N CYS A 113 12.20 3.57 -13.57
CA CYS A 113 11.70 2.43 -12.80
C CYS A 113 10.22 2.60 -12.42
N ALA A 114 9.83 3.79 -11.93
CA ALA A 114 8.44 4.06 -11.58
C ALA A 114 7.50 3.94 -12.79
N GLU A 115 7.89 4.45 -13.95
CA GLU A 115 7.13 4.29 -15.21
C GLU A 115 6.97 2.82 -15.61
N LEU A 116 8.07 2.05 -15.60
CA LEU A 116 8.05 0.65 -16.02
C LEU A 116 7.23 -0.21 -15.07
N LEU A 117 7.35 0.00 -13.76
CA LEU A 117 6.54 -0.69 -12.77
C LEU A 117 5.07 -0.33 -12.92
N LEU A 118 4.72 0.94 -13.13
CA LEU A 118 3.34 1.33 -13.35
C LEU A 118 2.76 0.69 -14.62
N LYS A 119 3.53 0.66 -15.71
CA LYS A 119 3.11 -0.02 -16.95
C LYS A 119 2.84 -1.51 -16.71
N ALA A 120 3.75 -2.20 -16.02
CA ALA A 120 3.56 -3.60 -15.66
C ALA A 120 2.32 -3.78 -14.78
N ALA A 121 2.22 -2.97 -13.73
CA ALA A 121 1.13 -2.97 -12.75
C ALA A 121 -0.25 -2.70 -13.37
N THR A 122 -0.36 -1.90 -14.42
CA THR A 122 -1.64 -1.56 -15.06
C THR A 122 -2.00 -2.47 -16.25
N SER A 123 -1.05 -3.28 -16.72
CA SER A 123 -1.25 -4.23 -17.81
C SER A 123 -1.81 -5.59 -17.38
N ALA A 124 -1.82 -5.88 -16.08
CA ALA A 124 -2.26 -7.17 -15.55
C ALA A 124 -3.81 -7.25 -15.44
N PRO A 125 -4.40 -8.44 -15.65
CA PRO A 125 -5.81 -8.71 -15.34
C PRO A 125 -6.06 -8.63 -13.83
N PHE A 126 -7.22 -8.11 -13.41
CA PHE A 126 -7.58 -7.96 -11.99
C PHE A 126 -8.61 -8.98 -11.49
N GLU A 127 -9.13 -9.83 -12.37
CA GLU A 127 -10.16 -10.81 -12.08
C GLU A 127 -9.69 -11.75 -10.96
N GLY A 128 -10.52 -11.90 -9.92
CA GLY A 128 -10.18 -12.68 -8.73
C GLY A 128 -9.12 -12.05 -7.81
N ARG A 129 -8.67 -10.81 -8.09
CA ARG A 129 -7.67 -10.08 -7.30
C ARG A 129 -8.28 -8.77 -6.76
N PRO A 130 -9.19 -8.85 -5.78
CA PRO A 130 -9.95 -7.70 -5.30
C PRO A 130 -9.08 -6.59 -4.70
N MET A 131 -7.99 -6.93 -3.99
CA MET A 131 -7.07 -5.92 -3.45
C MET A 131 -6.32 -5.17 -4.55
N TYR A 132 -5.83 -5.89 -5.56
CA TYR A 132 -5.23 -5.29 -6.74
C TYR A 132 -6.25 -4.41 -7.50
N ALA A 133 -7.48 -4.88 -7.69
CA ALA A 133 -8.55 -4.11 -8.31
C ALA A 133 -8.86 -2.81 -7.55
N ALA A 134 -8.94 -2.89 -6.22
CA ALA A 134 -9.19 -1.75 -5.35
C ALA A 134 -8.05 -0.72 -5.40
N LEU A 135 -6.79 -1.18 -5.37
CA LEU A 135 -5.63 -0.30 -5.53
C LEU A 135 -5.60 0.36 -6.92
N ARG A 136 -5.97 -0.37 -7.97
CA ARG A 136 -6.03 0.12 -9.35
C ARG A 136 -7.08 1.23 -9.55
N ALA A 137 -8.10 1.29 -8.70
CA ALA A 137 -9.11 2.34 -8.72
C ALA A 137 -8.65 3.67 -8.08
N ILE A 138 -7.52 3.67 -7.36
CA ILE A 138 -6.97 4.87 -6.72
C ILE A 138 -6.18 5.69 -7.77
N PRO A 139 -6.28 7.04 -7.77
CA PRO A 139 -5.46 7.88 -8.62
C PRO A 139 -3.96 7.63 -8.47
N VAL A 140 -3.25 7.61 -9.60
CA VAL A 140 -1.80 7.45 -9.62
C VAL A 140 -1.14 8.74 -9.13
N PRO A 141 -0.21 8.69 -8.16
CA PRO A 141 0.49 9.88 -7.70
C PRO A 141 1.39 10.53 -8.77
N ASP A 142 1.46 11.86 -8.76
CA ASP A 142 2.35 12.63 -9.64
C ASP A 142 3.82 12.52 -9.23
N ASP A 143 4.07 12.54 -7.93
CA ASP A 143 5.41 12.40 -7.38
C ASP A 143 6.03 11.03 -7.71
N VAL A 144 7.27 11.04 -8.20
CA VAL A 144 7.98 9.85 -8.71
C VAL A 144 8.11 8.76 -7.65
N VAL A 145 8.44 9.12 -6.41
CA VAL A 145 8.66 8.14 -5.34
C VAL A 145 7.34 7.57 -4.83
N SER A 146 6.32 8.40 -4.69
CA SER A 146 4.98 7.94 -4.34
C SER A 146 4.40 7.04 -5.43
N ARG A 147 4.66 7.36 -6.71
CA ARG A 147 4.29 6.51 -7.85
C ARG A 147 5.03 5.17 -7.82
N LEU A 148 6.30 5.17 -7.47
CA LEU A 148 7.10 3.95 -7.31
C LEU A 148 6.48 3.03 -6.25
N PHE A 149 6.15 3.56 -5.07
CA PHE A 149 5.47 2.82 -4.01
C PHE A 149 4.09 2.32 -4.45
N HIS A 150 3.31 3.19 -5.09
CA HIS A 150 1.97 2.87 -5.57
C HIS A 150 2.01 1.70 -6.57
N ALA A 151 2.88 1.75 -7.58
CA ALA A 151 3.03 0.67 -8.56
C ALA A 151 3.54 -0.64 -7.92
N ALA A 152 4.45 -0.56 -6.94
CA ALA A 152 4.90 -1.75 -6.22
C ALA A 152 3.78 -2.39 -5.37
N SER A 153 2.91 -1.57 -4.79
CA SER A 153 1.74 -2.04 -4.03
C SER A 153 0.76 -2.83 -4.90
N PHE A 154 0.64 -2.49 -6.18
CA PHE A 154 -0.24 -3.18 -7.13
C PHE A 154 0.30 -4.58 -7.44
N LEU A 155 1.58 -4.66 -7.80
CA LEU A 155 2.24 -5.90 -8.25
C LEU A 155 2.40 -6.94 -7.14
N ARG A 156 2.26 -6.52 -5.88
CA ARG A 156 2.29 -7.39 -4.71
C ARG A 156 0.98 -8.14 -4.48
N GLU A 157 -0.15 -7.60 -4.92
CA GLU A 157 -1.51 -8.17 -4.74
C GLU A 157 -1.94 -8.98 -5.99
#